data_AF-A0A0B7AXQ3-F1
#
_entry.id   AF-A0A0B7AXQ3-F1
#
_cell.length_a   1.000
_cell.length_b   1.000
_cell.length_c   1.000
_cell.angle_alpha   90.00
_cell.angle_beta   90.00
_cell.angle_gamma   90.00
#
_symmetry.space_group_name_H-M   'P 1'
#
loop_
_entity.id
_entity.type
_entity.pdbx_description
1 polymer ?
#
loop_
_entity_poly.entity_id
_entity_poly.type
_entity_poly.pdbx_seq_one_letter_code
_entity_poly.pdbx_strand_id
1 'polypeptide(L)'
;YESTALTNQAKLDRIQSRALATIAGALKGSPSEAVEVALGVIPLSLRRKELRLNYWAKMGNNTQHPAHAAYQHRRQWTRKYSIAQYRAAGWKTQIELAQLPLLKKLVNKRKLHTAVIPPWELITPQTDTFLTTKGKKGSTEPWKLKSTANKYIKQHAENGVQIFTDGSNGTDEQLGMGIVIPKWGIKQCYRLPKHTSVFTA
;
A
#
# COMPACT_ATOMS: atom_id res chain seq x y z
N TYR A 1 -16.08 -0.23 -10.19
CA TYR A 1 -15.39 0.34 -11.36
C TYR A 1 -15.83 -0.35 -12.64
N GLU A 2 -15.62 -1.66 -12.84
CA GLU A 2 -16.08 -2.35 -14.07
C GLU A 2 -17.60 -2.57 -14.16
N SER A 3 -18.35 -2.23 -13.12
CA SER A 3 -19.82 -2.27 -13.08
C SER A 3 -20.48 -0.98 -13.61
N THR A 4 -19.71 0.08 -13.88
CA THR A 4 -20.25 1.34 -14.40
C THR A 4 -20.48 1.26 -15.91
N ALA A 5 -21.49 1.98 -16.42
CA ALA A 5 -21.74 2.09 -17.85
C ALA A 5 -20.51 2.60 -18.61
N LEU A 6 -20.26 2.04 -19.80
CA LEU A 6 -19.09 2.38 -20.63
C LEU A 6 -19.01 3.88 -20.97
N THR A 7 -20.17 4.51 -21.17
CA THR A 7 -20.28 5.94 -21.45
C THR A 7 -19.80 6.80 -20.28
N ASN A 8 -20.14 6.43 -19.05
CA ASN A 8 -19.68 7.13 -17.86
C ASN A 8 -18.19 6.88 -17.61
N GLN A 9 -17.71 5.66 -17.88
CA GLN A 9 -16.30 5.35 -17.80
C GLN A 9 -15.49 6.20 -18.79
N ALA A 10 -15.89 6.23 -20.06
CA ALA A 10 -15.22 7.03 -21.09
C ALA A 10 -15.21 8.53 -20.76
N LYS A 11 -16.28 9.06 -20.15
CA LYS A 11 -16.32 10.45 -19.66
C LYS A 11 -15.27 10.70 -18.57
N LEU A 12 -15.16 9.82 -17.59
CA LEU A 12 -14.16 9.93 -16.52
C LEU A 12 -12.73 9.83 -17.05
N ASP A 13 -12.47 8.89 -17.97
CA ASP A 13 -11.17 8.71 -18.63
C ASP A 13 -10.76 10.00 -19.34
N ARG A 14 -11.68 10.59 -20.10
CA ARG A 14 -11.45 11.85 -20.81
C ARG A 14 -11.17 13.02 -19.86
N ILE A 15 -11.86 13.10 -18.72
CA ILE A 15 -11.63 14.14 -17.71
C ILE A 15 -10.22 14.00 -17.13
N GLN A 16 -9.85 12.79 -16.69
CA GLN A 16 -8.52 12.53 -16.13
C GLN A 16 -7.41 12.82 -17.15
N SER A 17 -7.49 12.28 -18.37
CA SER A 17 -6.46 12.50 -19.38
C SER A 17 -6.32 13.96 -19.77
N ARG A 18 -7.42 14.73 -19.80
CA ARG A 18 -7.37 16.18 -20.04
C ARG A 18 -6.69 16.93 -18.90
N ALA A 19 -7.03 16.61 -17.65
CA ALA A 19 -6.40 17.25 -16.50
C ALA A 19 -4.89 17.01 -16.50
N LEU A 20 -4.45 15.77 -16.74
CA LEU A 20 -3.04 15.43 -16.84
C LEU A 20 -2.35 16.12 -18.03
N ALA A 21 -2.99 16.16 -19.20
CA ALA A 21 -2.45 16.88 -20.35
C ALA A 21 -2.28 18.39 -20.06
N THR A 22 -3.25 19.01 -19.38
CA THR A 22 -3.15 20.42 -18.97
C THR A 22 -1.99 20.63 -17.99
N ILE A 23 -1.83 19.76 -16.99
CA ILE A 23 -0.73 19.83 -16.01
C ILE A 23 0.63 19.67 -16.71
N ALA A 24 0.74 18.72 -17.63
CA ALA A 24 1.97 18.44 -18.38
C ALA A 24 2.28 19.47 -19.48
N GLY A 25 1.36 20.39 -19.78
CA GLY A 25 1.47 21.25 -20.97
C GLY A 25 1.48 20.47 -22.29
N ALA A 26 0.85 19.29 -22.32
CA ALA A 26 0.91 18.37 -23.45
C ALA A 26 0.08 18.88 -24.64
N LEU A 27 0.59 18.65 -25.85
CA LEU A 27 -0.12 19.01 -27.08
C LEU A 27 -1.42 18.25 -27.22
N LYS A 28 -2.41 18.87 -27.85
CA LYS A 28 -3.69 18.23 -28.17
C LYS A 28 -3.43 17.01 -29.05
N GLY A 29 -3.91 15.84 -28.63
CA GLY A 29 -3.70 14.56 -29.32
C GLY A 29 -2.54 13.72 -28.77
N SER A 30 -1.82 14.21 -27.76
CA SER A 30 -0.82 13.40 -27.04
C SER A 30 -1.44 12.12 -26.48
N PRO A 31 -0.80 10.95 -26.63
CA PRO A 31 -1.28 9.70 -26.04
C PRO A 31 -1.38 9.83 -24.51
N SER A 32 -2.52 9.44 -23.93
CA SER A 32 -2.76 9.56 -22.49
C SER A 32 -1.73 8.80 -21.66
N GLU A 33 -1.33 7.63 -22.12
CA GLU A 33 -0.35 6.77 -21.43
C GLU A 33 1.05 7.41 -21.41
N ALA A 34 1.43 8.11 -22.48
CA ALA A 34 2.70 8.84 -22.53
C ALA A 34 2.71 10.02 -21.56
N VAL A 35 1.60 10.76 -21.47
CA VAL A 35 1.44 11.86 -20.51
C VAL A 35 1.46 11.34 -19.07
N GLU A 36 0.79 10.22 -18.80
CA GLU A 36 0.78 9.56 -17.50
C GLU A 36 2.21 9.18 -17.08
N VAL A 37 2.97 8.51 -17.95
CA VAL A 37 4.35 8.12 -17.67
C VAL A 37 5.26 9.34 -17.47
N ALA A 38 5.13 10.38 -18.30
CA ALA A 38 5.91 11.61 -18.18
C ALA A 38 5.69 12.31 -16.83
N LEU A 39 4.48 12.25 -16.28
CA LEU A 39 4.12 12.80 -14.98
C LEU A 39 4.41 11.85 -13.79
N GLY A 40 5.00 10.67 -14.05
CA GLY A 40 5.23 9.66 -13.01
C GLY A 40 3.94 9.03 -12.46
N VAL A 41 2.85 9.10 -13.23
CA VAL A 41 1.56 8.49 -12.88
C VAL A 41 1.45 7.12 -13.57
N ILE A 42 0.99 6.11 -12.82
CA ILE A 42 0.76 4.77 -13.38
C ILE A 42 -0.35 4.86 -14.44
N PRO A 43 -0.15 4.28 -15.65
CA PRO A 43 -1.16 4.27 -16.67
C PRO A 43 -2.51 3.78 -16.17
N LEU A 44 -3.58 4.48 -16.52
CA LEU A 44 -4.89 4.30 -15.90
C LEU A 44 -5.45 2.88 -16.07
N SER A 45 -5.17 2.25 -17.20
CA SER A 45 -5.52 0.85 -17.48
C SER A 45 -4.83 -0.12 -16.51
N LEU A 46 -3.54 0.09 -16.25
CA LEU A 46 -2.73 -0.68 -15.30
C LEU A 46 -3.17 -0.43 -13.86
N ARG A 47 -3.41 0.83 -13.48
CA ARG A 47 -3.89 1.17 -12.14
C ARG A 47 -5.23 0.49 -11.82
N ARG A 48 -6.15 0.43 -12.79
CA ARG A 48 -7.42 -0.31 -12.63
C ARG A 48 -7.20 -1.80 -12.48
N LYS A 49 -6.27 -2.39 -13.25
CA LYS A 49 -5.89 -3.80 -13.12
C LYS A 49 -5.36 -4.11 -11.73
N GLU A 50 -4.43 -3.30 -11.25
CA GLU A 50 -3.88 -3.40 -9.90
C GLU A 50 -4.97 -3.35 -8.83
N LEU A 51 -5.86 -2.35 -8.89
CA LEU A 51 -6.98 -2.21 -7.94
C LEU A 51 -7.93 -3.41 -7.98
N ARG A 52 -8.25 -3.95 -9.17
CA ARG A 52 -9.08 -5.16 -9.31
C ARG A 52 -8.42 -6.37 -8.66
N LEU A 53 -7.14 -6.60 -8.94
CA LEU A 53 -6.39 -7.72 -8.39
C LEU A 53 -6.27 -7.63 -6.85
N ASN A 54 -5.97 -6.42 -6.34
CA ASN A 54 -5.91 -6.17 -4.90
C ASN A 54 -7.25 -6.43 -4.22
N TYR A 55 -8.36 -5.99 -4.83
CA TYR A 55 -9.68 -6.25 -4.29
C TYR A 55 -10.02 -7.74 -4.30
N TRP A 56 -9.74 -8.45 -5.40
CA TRP A 56 -9.93 -9.90 -5.45
C TRP A 56 -9.11 -10.62 -4.38
N ALA A 57 -7.84 -10.24 -4.18
CA ALA A 57 -6.98 -10.80 -3.14
C ALA A 57 -7.54 -10.54 -1.72
N LYS A 58 -8.00 -9.31 -1.46
CA LYS A 58 -8.65 -8.94 -0.20
C LYS A 58 -9.89 -9.80 0.07
N MET A 59 -10.73 -9.99 -0.94
CA MET A 59 -11.92 -10.84 -0.82
C MET A 59 -11.55 -12.30 -0.61
N GLY A 60 -10.53 -12.81 -1.32
CA GLY A 60 -10.04 -14.18 -1.13
C GLY A 60 -9.60 -14.47 0.31
N ASN A 61 -9.03 -13.47 0.98
CA ASN A 61 -8.56 -13.59 2.36
C ASN A 61 -9.62 -13.35 3.44
N ASN A 62 -10.82 -12.88 3.08
CA ASN A 62 -11.92 -12.68 4.01
C ASN A 62 -13.17 -13.40 3.51
N THR A 63 -13.34 -14.66 3.90
CA THR A 63 -14.49 -15.49 3.51
C THR A 63 -15.81 -15.02 4.10
N GLN A 64 -15.77 -14.25 5.19
CA GLN A 64 -16.97 -13.68 5.83
C GLN A 64 -17.44 -12.38 5.17
N HIS A 65 -16.66 -11.82 4.24
CA HIS A 65 -17.06 -10.59 3.57
C HIS A 65 -18.31 -10.81 2.70
N PRO A 66 -19.35 -9.93 2.76
CA PRO A 66 -20.58 -10.11 1.98
C PRO A 66 -20.36 -10.27 0.46
N ALA A 67 -19.34 -9.59 -0.07
CA ALA A 67 -18.96 -9.68 -1.49
C ALA A 67 -18.01 -10.85 -1.84
N HIS A 68 -17.63 -11.70 -0.89
CA HIS A 68 -16.70 -12.82 -1.13
C HIS A 68 -17.24 -13.76 -2.23
N ALA A 69 -18.51 -14.14 -2.11
CA ALA A 69 -19.17 -15.05 -3.04
C ALA A 69 -19.16 -14.52 -4.48
N ALA A 70 -19.47 -13.23 -4.66
CA ALA A 70 -19.45 -12.59 -5.97
C ALA A 70 -18.04 -12.62 -6.60
N TYR A 71 -17.00 -12.30 -5.84
CA TYR A 71 -15.64 -12.23 -6.40
C TYR A 71 -14.96 -13.59 -6.59
N GLN A 72 -15.35 -14.62 -5.83
CA GLN A 72 -14.67 -15.93 -5.84
C GLN A 72 -15.43 -17.04 -6.58
N HIS A 73 -16.77 -17.04 -6.62
CA HIS A 73 -17.51 -18.15 -7.23
C HIS A 73 -17.63 -18.05 -8.74
N ARG A 74 -16.82 -18.84 -9.47
CA ARG A 74 -16.87 -19.00 -10.94
C ARG A 74 -18.24 -19.42 -11.48
N ARG A 75 -19.02 -20.21 -10.71
CA ARG A 75 -20.29 -20.82 -11.15
C ARG A 75 -21.48 -19.87 -11.19
N GLN A 76 -21.46 -18.77 -10.43
CA GLN A 76 -22.53 -17.75 -10.48
C GLN A 76 -22.49 -16.92 -11.79
N TRP A 77 -21.37 -17.00 -12.53
CA TRP A 77 -21.14 -16.23 -13.74
C TRP A 77 -21.52 -16.95 -15.03
N THR A 78 -21.93 -18.22 -14.95
CA THR A 78 -22.21 -19.03 -16.14
C THR A 78 -23.71 -19.14 -16.42
N ARG A 79 -24.07 -18.69 -17.64
CA ARG A 79 -25.25 -19.01 -18.47
C ARG A 79 -26.31 -17.91 -18.67
N LYS A 80 -26.49 -16.94 -17.77
CA LYS A 80 -27.37 -15.76 -18.01
C LYS A 80 -26.63 -14.44 -18.29
N TYR A 81 -25.32 -14.43 -18.07
CA TYR A 81 -24.43 -13.25 -18.18
C TYR A 81 -23.42 -13.40 -19.31
N SER A 82 -23.82 -14.02 -20.43
CA SER A 82 -22.93 -14.19 -21.58
C SER A 82 -22.54 -12.83 -22.16
N ILE A 83 -21.29 -12.46 -21.89
CA ILE A 83 -20.33 -11.81 -22.78
C ILE A 83 -20.54 -10.32 -23.07
N ALA A 84 -21.76 -9.78 -23.07
CA ALA A 84 -21.98 -8.38 -23.49
C ALA A 84 -22.30 -7.40 -22.34
N GLN A 85 -23.05 -7.81 -21.31
CA GLN A 85 -23.75 -6.83 -20.45
C GLN A 85 -23.21 -6.66 -19.03
N TYR A 86 -22.43 -7.60 -18.48
CA TYR A 86 -21.79 -7.38 -17.19
C TYR A 86 -20.38 -7.95 -17.17
N ARG A 87 -19.41 -7.05 -17.41
CA ARG A 87 -17.98 -7.24 -17.15
C ARG A 87 -17.73 -7.30 -15.65
N ALA A 88 -18.31 -8.28 -14.98
CA ALA A 88 -18.16 -8.43 -13.56
C ALA A 88 -16.67 -8.48 -13.20
N ALA A 89 -16.25 -7.61 -12.29
CA ALA A 89 -14.84 -7.45 -11.94
C ALA A 89 -14.19 -8.80 -11.59
N GLY A 90 -14.93 -9.67 -10.88
CA GLY A 90 -14.48 -11.03 -10.57
C GLY A 90 -14.13 -11.88 -11.80
N TRP A 91 -14.92 -11.84 -12.87
CA TRP A 91 -14.66 -12.62 -14.09
C TRP A 91 -13.41 -12.13 -14.84
N LYS A 92 -13.30 -10.80 -15.05
CA LYS A 92 -12.12 -10.20 -15.69
C LYS A 92 -10.85 -10.49 -14.89
N THR A 93 -10.94 -10.42 -13.56
CA THR A 93 -9.84 -10.78 -12.67
C THR A 93 -9.44 -12.25 -12.81
N GLN A 94 -10.38 -13.20 -12.98
CA GLN A 94 -10.02 -14.60 -13.22
C GLN A 94 -9.23 -14.81 -14.52
N ILE A 95 -9.57 -14.10 -15.60
CA ILE A 95 -8.81 -14.13 -16.85
C ILE A 95 -7.40 -13.56 -16.63
N GLU A 96 -7.30 -12.42 -15.96
CA GLU A 96 -6.01 -11.77 -15.65
C GLU A 96 -5.14 -12.63 -14.72
N LEU A 97 -5.73 -13.34 -13.77
CA LEU A 97 -5.04 -14.26 -12.86
C LEU A 97 -4.52 -15.52 -13.55
N ALA A 98 -5.22 -16.00 -14.58
CA ALA A 98 -4.73 -17.13 -15.38
C ALA A 98 -3.38 -16.80 -16.04
N GLN A 99 -3.13 -15.51 -16.31
CA GLN A 99 -1.87 -15.01 -16.86
C GLN A 99 -0.82 -14.69 -15.77
N LEU A 100 -1.18 -14.75 -14.48
CA LEU A 100 -0.34 -14.37 -13.34
C LEU A 100 -0.27 -15.49 -12.27
N PRO A 101 0.35 -16.64 -12.59
CA PRO A 101 0.33 -17.83 -11.73
C PRO A 101 0.98 -17.62 -10.36
N LEU A 102 1.96 -16.72 -10.25
CA LEU A 102 2.61 -16.37 -8.98
C LEU A 102 1.66 -15.66 -8.02
N LEU A 103 0.80 -14.76 -8.52
CA LEU A 103 -0.11 -13.98 -7.69
C LEU A 103 -1.13 -14.88 -6.98
N LYS A 104 -1.64 -15.90 -7.68
CA LYS A 104 -2.56 -16.90 -7.12
C LYS A 104 -1.95 -17.67 -5.93
N LYS A 105 -0.64 -17.91 -5.94
CA LYS A 105 0.09 -18.58 -4.84
C LYS A 105 0.30 -17.69 -3.62
N LEU A 106 0.34 -16.36 -3.81
CA LEU A 106 0.62 -15.39 -2.75
C LEU A 106 -0.63 -15.00 -1.94
N VAL A 107 -1.81 -14.99 -2.58
CA VAL A 107 -3.05 -14.55 -1.92
C VAL A 107 -3.42 -15.43 -0.73
N ASN A 108 -3.26 -16.75 -0.81
CA ASN A 108 -3.71 -17.69 0.23
C ASN A 108 -2.93 -17.72 1.56
N LYS A 109 -1.87 -16.91 1.74
CA LYS A 109 -0.95 -17.07 2.89
C LYS A 109 -1.11 -16.05 4.01
N ARG A 110 -1.89 -14.98 3.82
CA ARG A 110 -2.05 -13.95 4.85
C ARG A 110 -3.40 -14.14 5.54
N LYS A 111 -3.39 -14.70 6.76
CA LYS A 111 -4.49 -14.49 7.70
C LYS A 111 -4.61 -12.99 7.89
N LEU A 112 -5.77 -12.40 7.58
CA LEU A 112 -6.00 -11.02 8.00
C LEU A 112 -5.86 -11.00 9.51
N HIS A 113 -4.95 -10.16 10.02
CA HIS A 113 -5.02 -9.76 11.41
C HIS A 113 -6.33 -8.98 11.55
N THR A 114 -7.39 -9.64 11.98
CA THR A 114 -8.59 -8.97 12.46
C THR A 114 -8.14 -8.22 13.69
N ALA A 115 -7.80 -6.94 13.53
CA ALA A 115 -7.63 -6.06 14.67
C ALA A 115 -8.94 -6.15 15.46
N VAL A 116 -8.87 -6.80 16.63
CA VAL A 116 -10.01 -7.01 17.52
C VAL A 116 -10.49 -5.66 18.06
N ILE A 117 -9.58 -4.68 18.09
CA ILE A 117 -9.80 -3.33 18.56
C ILE A 117 -9.86 -2.42 17.33
N PRO A 118 -10.98 -1.72 17.08
CA PRO A 118 -11.09 -0.79 15.99
C PRO A 118 -10.13 0.41 16.17
N PRO A 119 -9.73 1.09 15.08
CA PRO A 119 -8.71 2.15 15.15
C PRO A 119 -9.01 3.29 16.12
N TRP A 120 -10.30 3.63 16.32
CA TRP A 120 -10.73 4.70 17.22
C TRP A 120 -10.68 4.32 18.71
N GLU A 121 -10.55 3.03 19.02
CA GLU A 121 -10.34 2.52 20.40
C GLU A 121 -8.86 2.31 20.71
N LEU A 122 -7.97 2.48 19.73
CA LEU A 122 -6.53 2.39 19.96
C LEU A 122 -6.08 3.54 20.85
N ILE A 123 -5.35 3.21 21.92
CA ILE A 123 -4.71 4.22 22.77
C ILE A 123 -3.65 4.93 21.93
N THR A 124 -3.90 6.19 21.59
CA THR A 124 -2.93 7.01 20.89
C THR A 124 -1.80 7.39 21.85
N PRO A 125 -0.55 7.02 21.56
CA PRO A 125 0.56 7.39 22.42
C PRO A 125 0.71 8.91 22.42
N GLN A 126 0.84 9.52 23.60
CA GLN A 126 1.25 10.92 23.68
C GLN A 126 2.68 11.03 23.13
N THR A 127 2.83 11.80 22.06
CA THR A 127 4.12 11.97 21.39
C THR A 127 4.74 13.28 21.83
N ASP A 128 5.93 13.22 22.43
CA ASP A 128 6.72 14.42 22.73
C ASP A 128 7.60 14.78 21.53
N THR A 129 7.35 15.95 20.94
CA THR A 129 8.12 16.49 19.81
C THR A 129 9.10 17.60 20.23
N PHE A 130 9.38 17.78 21.52
CA PHE A 130 10.23 18.84 22.08
C PHE A 130 11.56 19.01 21.34
N LEU A 131 12.23 17.92 20.96
CA LEU A 131 13.52 17.96 20.26
C LEU A 131 13.45 18.66 18.90
N THR A 132 12.29 18.72 18.25
CA THR A 132 12.12 19.44 16.97
C THR A 132 12.26 20.95 17.13
N THR A 133 12.02 21.48 18.33
CA THR A 133 12.16 22.91 18.65
C THR A 133 13.61 23.33 18.88
N LYS A 134 14.55 22.38 19.02
CA LYS A 134 15.95 22.65 19.41
C LYS A 134 16.91 22.84 18.24
N GLY A 135 16.45 22.66 17.01
CA GLY A 135 17.23 22.94 15.80
C GLY A 135 16.71 22.19 14.58
N LYS A 136 17.07 22.67 13.40
CA LYS A 136 16.71 22.05 12.12
C LYS A 136 17.91 21.33 11.52
N LYS A 137 17.67 20.15 10.98
CA LYS A 137 18.68 19.41 10.21
C LYS A 137 19.16 20.28 9.04
N GLY A 138 20.48 20.48 8.94
CA GLY A 138 21.11 21.33 7.91
C GLY A 138 21.36 22.79 8.31
N SER A 139 20.70 23.30 9.35
CA SER A 139 20.94 24.66 9.88
C SER A 139 21.71 24.67 11.19
N THR A 140 21.69 23.57 11.93
CA THR A 140 22.41 23.43 13.20
C THR A 140 23.52 22.39 13.07
N GLU A 141 24.65 22.65 13.72
CA GLU A 141 25.80 21.75 13.75
C GLU A 141 25.40 20.32 14.19
N PRO A 142 25.77 19.27 13.45
CA PRO A 142 25.36 17.89 13.73
C PRO A 142 25.71 17.41 15.13
N TRP A 143 26.89 17.79 15.64
CA TRP A 143 27.35 17.39 16.97
C TRP A 143 26.46 17.97 18.08
N LYS A 144 25.96 19.20 17.90
CA LYS A 144 25.10 19.91 18.86
C LYS A 144 23.71 19.25 18.93
N LEU A 145 23.16 18.87 17.78
CA LEU A 145 21.91 18.10 17.70
C LEU A 145 22.05 16.73 18.38
N LYS A 146 23.13 15.99 18.08
CA LYS A 146 23.41 14.69 18.70
C LYS A 146 23.57 14.79 20.22
N SER A 147 24.32 15.78 20.70
CA SER A 147 24.52 15.99 22.14
C SER A 147 23.21 16.31 22.86
N THR A 148 22.38 17.19 22.28
CA THR A 148 21.08 17.58 22.83
C THR A 148 20.13 16.38 22.90
N ALA A 149 20.02 15.61 21.82
CA ALA A 149 19.19 14.41 21.77
C ALA A 149 19.63 13.37 22.81
N ASN A 150 20.93 13.09 22.90
CA ASN A 150 21.46 12.15 23.89
C ASN A 150 21.20 12.59 25.32
N LYS A 151 21.29 13.90 25.62
CA LYS A 151 21.00 14.43 26.95
C LYS A 151 19.53 14.24 27.32
N TYR A 152 18.63 14.55 26.38
CA TYR A 152 17.19 14.35 26.55
C TYR A 152 16.85 12.86 26.74
N ILE A 153 17.38 11.97 25.90
CA ILE A 153 17.19 10.52 26.03
C ILE A 153 17.64 10.02 27.41
N LYS A 154 18.81 10.47 27.90
CA LYS A 154 19.31 10.08 29.24
C LYS A 154 18.39 10.54 30.37
N GLN A 155 17.86 11.76 30.30
CA GLN A 155 16.93 12.30 31.30
C GLN A 155 15.63 11.50 31.40
N HIS A 156 15.17 10.94 30.28
CA HIS A 156 13.94 10.14 30.24
C HIS A 156 14.19 8.62 30.32
N ALA A 157 15.45 8.17 30.38
CA ALA A 157 15.80 6.75 30.35
C ALA A 157 15.33 5.98 31.60
N GLU A 158 15.29 6.64 32.77
CA GLU A 158 14.86 6.01 34.03
C GLU A 158 13.36 5.69 34.05
N ASN A 159 12.56 6.52 33.38
CA ASN A 159 11.10 6.39 33.34
C ASN A 159 10.59 5.55 32.15
N GLY A 160 11.50 4.97 31.36
CA GLY A 160 11.15 4.35 30.08
C GLY A 160 11.93 3.10 29.74
N VAL A 161 11.61 2.54 28.57
CA VAL A 161 12.37 1.47 27.94
C VAL A 161 12.88 2.02 26.61
N GLN A 162 14.20 2.04 26.44
CA GLN A 162 14.79 2.44 25.17
C GLN A 162 14.68 1.29 24.17
N ILE A 163 14.02 1.56 23.05
CA ILE A 163 13.83 0.62 21.94
C ILE A 163 14.46 1.24 20.70
N PHE A 164 15.38 0.52 20.08
CA PHE A 164 15.95 0.89 18.79
C PHE A 164 15.33 0.00 17.71
N THR A 165 14.87 0.61 16.64
CA THR A 165 14.32 -0.08 15.47
C THR A 165 15.01 0.42 14.23
N ASP A 166 15.34 -0.48 13.31
CA ASP A 166 15.86 -0.10 12.00
C ASP A 166 15.33 -1.04 10.92
N GLY A 167 15.16 -0.51 9.72
CA GLY A 167 14.72 -1.24 8.54
C GLY A 167 15.82 -1.27 7.50
N SER A 168 16.16 -2.46 7.01
CA SER A 168 17.15 -2.61 5.94
C SER A 168 16.49 -2.99 4.63
N ASN A 169 16.98 -2.40 3.53
CA ASN A 169 16.67 -2.81 2.18
C ASN A 169 17.90 -3.51 1.60
N GLY A 170 17.80 -4.81 1.36
CA GLY A 170 18.85 -5.61 0.75
C GLY A 170 18.78 -5.58 -0.78
N THR A 171 19.74 -6.24 -1.42
CA THR A 171 19.65 -6.58 -2.84
C THR A 171 18.57 -7.64 -3.07
N ASP A 172 17.97 -7.67 -4.26
CA ASP A 172 16.92 -8.62 -4.68
C ASP A 172 15.60 -8.59 -3.87
N GLU A 173 15.02 -7.40 -3.69
CA GLU A 173 13.66 -7.21 -3.14
C GLU A 173 13.44 -7.84 -1.75
N GLN A 174 14.50 -7.79 -0.94
CA GLN A 174 14.55 -8.38 0.39
C GLN A 174 14.61 -7.28 1.44
N LEU A 175 13.62 -7.27 2.32
CA LEU A 175 13.56 -6.34 3.43
C LEU A 175 13.89 -7.05 4.74
N GLY A 176 14.53 -6.32 5.65
CA GLY A 176 14.83 -6.75 7.01
C GLY A 176 14.36 -5.71 8.02
N MET A 177 14.11 -6.16 9.24
CA MET A 177 13.84 -5.30 10.39
C MET A 177 14.69 -5.76 11.57
N GLY A 178 15.35 -4.82 12.24
CA GLY A 178 16.07 -5.04 13.49
C GLY A 178 15.35 -4.36 14.65
N ILE A 179 15.27 -5.04 15.79
CA ILE A 179 14.80 -4.47 17.06
C ILE A 179 15.82 -4.77 18.14
N VAL A 180 16.23 -3.74 18.87
CA VAL A 180 17.13 -3.85 20.02
C VAL A 180 16.52 -3.18 21.23
N ILE A 181 16.39 -3.94 22.33
CA ILE A 181 15.89 -3.47 23.63
C ILE A 181 16.95 -3.80 24.69
N PRO A 182 17.87 -2.88 25.00
CA PRO A 182 19.01 -3.16 25.89
C PRO A 182 18.58 -3.60 27.29
N LYS A 183 17.51 -3.00 27.83
CA LYS A 183 17.00 -3.29 29.18
C LYS A 183 16.68 -4.77 29.39
N TRP A 184 16.27 -5.46 28.33
CA TRP A 184 15.90 -6.88 28.37
C TRP A 184 16.90 -7.77 27.62
N GLY A 185 18.01 -7.21 27.14
CA GLY A 185 18.98 -7.95 26.32
C GLY A 185 18.41 -8.44 24.98
N ILE A 186 17.27 -7.92 24.53
CA ILE A 186 16.63 -8.38 23.28
C ILE A 186 17.36 -7.77 22.09
N LYS A 187 17.82 -8.62 21.19
CA LYS A 187 18.37 -8.26 19.89
C LYS A 187 17.78 -9.22 18.87
N GLN A 188 16.82 -8.75 18.09
CA GLN A 188 16.12 -9.56 17.11
C GLN A 188 16.22 -8.94 15.73
N CYS A 189 16.52 -9.79 14.75
CA CYS A 189 16.51 -9.42 13.34
C CYS A 189 15.54 -10.34 12.63
N TYR A 190 14.57 -9.75 11.93
CA TYR A 190 13.56 -10.47 11.18
C TYR A 190 13.74 -10.21 9.70
N ARG A 191 13.70 -11.29 8.92
CA ARG A 191 13.63 -11.20 7.46
C ARG A 191 12.17 -11.15 7.05
N LEU A 192 11.79 -10.10 6.33
CA LEU A 192 10.46 -10.00 5.77
C LEU A 192 10.36 -10.92 4.54
N PRO A 193 9.17 -11.45 4.23
CA PRO A 193 8.96 -12.21 3.00
C PRO A 193 9.39 -11.41 1.76
N LYS A 194 9.91 -12.10 0.74
CA LYS A 194 10.23 -11.47 -0.55
C LYS A 194 9.00 -10.76 -1.14
N HIS A 195 9.22 -9.66 -1.85
CA HIS A 195 8.15 -8.84 -2.44
C HIS A 195 7.19 -8.24 -1.40
N THR A 196 7.63 -8.09 -0.15
CA THR A 196 6.86 -7.32 0.85
C THR A 196 7.05 -5.85 0.55
N SER A 197 5.95 -5.15 0.26
CA SER A 197 5.90 -3.71 0.13
C SER A 197 5.09 -3.12 1.28
N VAL A 198 5.50 -1.95 1.78
CA VAL A 198 4.72 -1.16 2.74
C VAL A 198 3.57 -0.53 1.96
N PHE A 199 2.41 -1.19 1.96
CA PHE A 199 1.17 -0.63 1.39
C PHE A 199 0.51 0.28 2.44
N THR A 200 1.15 1.41 2.73
CA THR A 200 0.56 2.60 3.39
C THR A 200 1.69 3.61 3.57
N ALA A 201 1.83 4.50 2.60
CA ALA A 201 2.36 5.84 2.79
C ALA A 201 1.25 6.81 2.36
#